data_AF-A0A482ZGT6-F1
#
_entry.id   AF-A0A482ZGT6-F1
#
_cell.length_a   1.000
_cell.length_b   1.000
_cell.length_c   1.000
_cell.angle_alpha   90.00
_cell.angle_beta   90.00
_cell.angle_gamma   90.00
#
_symmetry.space_group_name_H-M   'P 1'
#
loop_
_entity.id
_entity.type
_entity.pdbx_description
1 polymer ?
#
loop_
_entity_poly.entity_id
_entity_poly.type
_entity_poly.pdbx_seq_one_letter_code
_entity_poly.pdbx_strand_id
1 'polypeptide(L)'
;MVEAYWLIGRRIVEEEQKGESKAGYGDYLIRELSIALQNDFGKGFSYANLCNFRQFYLKFTNQEKLYTLCRELSWSHLRLIMRISQIQALEYYCNEARNENWTVRQLERNIKSQSYQRLLSSQSQNNNTAAQYLALKEFENLKSQIVTSSWGGRYV
;
A
#
# COMPACT_ATOMS: atom_id res chain seq x y z
N MET A 1 2.52 0.67 -20.71
CA MET A 1 2.14 -0.74 -20.47
C MET A 1 1.19 -0.93 -19.28
N VAL A 2 1.44 -0.37 -18.10
CA VAL A 2 0.55 -0.52 -16.93
C VAL A 2 -0.88 -0.04 -17.21
N GLU A 3 -1.02 1.08 -17.91
CA GLU A 3 -2.33 1.62 -18.32
C GLU A 3 -3.13 0.67 -19.22
N ALA A 4 -2.47 -0.06 -20.14
CA ALA A 4 -3.17 -1.06 -20.95
C ALA A 4 -3.73 -2.18 -20.08
N TYR A 5 -2.96 -2.66 -19.09
CA TYR A 5 -3.42 -3.68 -18.14
C TYR A 5 -4.57 -3.17 -17.27
N TRP A 6 -4.54 -1.90 -16.89
CA TRP A 6 -5.66 -1.25 -16.19
C TRP A 6 -6.94 -1.25 -17.04
N LEU A 7 -6.84 -0.80 -18.29
CA LEU A 7 -7.98 -0.71 -19.20
C LEU A 7 -8.57 -2.08 -19.54
N ILE A 8 -7.72 -3.10 -19.69
CA ILE A 8 -8.17 -4.48 -19.89
C ILE A 8 -8.90 -4.99 -18.64
N GLY A 9 -8.32 -4.76 -17.45
CA GLY A 9 -8.97 -5.12 -16.19
C GLY A 9 -10.33 -4.45 -16.01
N ARG A 10 -10.42 -3.15 -16.34
CA ARG A 10 -11.66 -2.39 -16.36
C ARG A 10 -12.68 -3.03 -17.29
N ARG A 11 -12.28 -3.32 -18.53
CA ARG A 11 -13.18 -3.91 -19.53
C ARG A 11 -13.71 -5.27 -19.08
N ILE A 12 -12.85 -6.12 -18.50
CA ILE A 12 -13.26 -7.42 -17.95
C ILE A 12 -14.35 -7.22 -16.88
N VAL A 13 -14.14 -6.30 -15.93
CA VAL A 13 -15.11 -6.07 -14.85
C VAL A 13 -16.42 -5.46 -15.37
N GLU A 14 -16.36 -4.51 -16.30
CA GLU A 14 -17.55 -3.92 -16.93
C GLU A 14 -18.38 -4.97 -17.69
N GLU A 15 -17.74 -5.89 -18.42
CA GLU A 15 -18.43 -6.97 -19.13
C GLU A 15 -18.99 -8.03 -18.17
N GLU A 16 -18.26 -8.39 -17.11
CA GLU A 16 -18.75 -9.28 -16.04
C GLU A 16 -20.02 -8.72 -15.37
N GLN A 17 -20.08 -7.41 -15.14
CA GLN A 17 -21.24 -6.76 -14.51
C GLN A 17 -22.47 -6.70 -15.42
N LYS A 18 -22.28 -6.62 -16.74
CA LYS A 18 -23.37 -6.69 -17.74
C LYS A 18 -23.92 -8.10 -17.90
N GLY A 19 -23.08 -9.13 -17.71
CA GLY A 19 -23.47 -10.53 -17.74
C GLY A 19 -24.00 -11.04 -16.39
N GLU A 20 -25.11 -10.46 -15.92
CA GLU A 20 -25.77 -10.71 -14.63
C GLU A 20 -25.46 -12.08 -13.98
N SER A 21 -24.75 -12.03 -12.84
CA SER A 21 -24.75 -12.98 -11.71
C SER A 21 -24.72 -14.49 -12.01
N LYS A 22 -24.25 -14.92 -13.18
CA LYS A 22 -23.95 -16.34 -13.42
C LYS A 22 -22.56 -16.64 -12.89
N ALA A 23 -22.51 -17.37 -11.78
CA ALA A 23 -21.29 -18.00 -11.29
C ALA A 23 -20.68 -18.84 -12.42
N GLY A 24 -19.62 -18.33 -13.07
CA GLY A 24 -18.96 -18.95 -14.22
C GLY A 24 -18.82 -18.07 -15.46
N TYR A 25 -19.62 -17.01 -15.61
CA TYR A 25 -19.54 -16.13 -16.79
C TYR A 25 -18.19 -15.41 -16.89
N GLY A 26 -17.70 -14.87 -15.77
CA GLY A 26 -16.38 -14.22 -15.73
C GLY A 26 -15.22 -15.17 -16.05
N ASP A 27 -15.31 -16.43 -15.60
CA ASP A 27 -14.27 -17.43 -15.91
C ASP A 27 -14.23 -17.74 -17.41
N TYR A 28 -15.41 -17.95 -18.02
CA TYR A 28 -15.52 -18.17 -19.46
C TYR A 28 -15.00 -16.96 -20.25
N LEU A 29 -15.42 -15.74 -19.88
CA LEU A 29 -14.97 -14.50 -20.51
C LEU A 29 -13.44 -14.39 -20.51
N ILE A 30 -12.80 -14.62 -19.36
CA ILE A 30 -11.34 -14.51 -19.24
C ILE A 30 -10.65 -15.61 -20.07
N ARG A 31 -11.20 -16.82 -20.16
CA ARG A 31 -10.65 -17.89 -21.00
C ARG A 31 -10.69 -17.51 -22.48
N GLU A 32 -11.85 -17.09 -22.98
CA GLU A 32 -12.01 -16.68 -24.38
C GLU A 32 -11.10 -15.49 -24.72
N LEU A 33 -11.07 -14.48 -23.85
CA LEU A 33 -10.21 -13.31 -24.02
C LEU A 33 -8.73 -13.71 -24.02
N SER A 34 -8.34 -14.70 -23.21
CA SER A 34 -6.97 -15.20 -23.18
C SER A 34 -6.57 -15.86 -24.50
N ILE A 35 -7.45 -16.67 -25.09
CA ILE A 35 -7.18 -17.34 -26.37
C ILE A 35 -7.01 -16.29 -27.46
N ALA A 36 -7.96 -15.36 -27.58
CA ALA A 36 -7.92 -14.31 -28.59
C ALA A 36 -6.67 -13.41 -28.45
N LEU A 37 -6.42 -12.86 -27.26
CA LEU A 37 -5.28 -11.95 -27.05
C LEU A 37 -3.93 -12.66 -27.13
N GLN A 38 -3.84 -13.94 -26.76
CA GLN A 38 -2.59 -14.69 -26.96
C GLN A 38 -2.28 -14.93 -28.44
N ASN A 39 -3.29 -15.12 -29.27
CA ASN A 39 -3.10 -15.27 -30.72
C ASN A 39 -2.58 -13.98 -31.35
N ASP A 40 -3.12 -12.83 -30.92
CA ASP A 40 -2.76 -11.53 -31.51
C ASP A 40 -1.47 -10.94 -30.92
N PHE A 41 -1.24 -11.10 -29.62
CA PHE A 41 -0.19 -10.38 -28.88
C PHE A 41 0.78 -11.30 -28.11
N GLY A 42 0.55 -12.61 -28.11
CA GLY A 42 1.44 -13.61 -27.52
C GLY A 42 1.25 -13.87 -26.03
N LYS A 43 2.23 -14.57 -25.44
CA LYS A 43 2.17 -15.20 -24.10
C LYS A 43 1.93 -14.23 -22.93
N GLY A 44 2.03 -12.91 -23.16
CA GLY A 44 1.74 -11.88 -22.16
C GLY A 44 0.28 -11.85 -21.71
N PHE A 45 -0.65 -12.41 -22.49
CA PHE A 45 -2.10 -12.37 -22.24
C PHE A 45 -2.68 -13.72 -21.81
N SER A 46 -1.89 -14.48 -21.04
CA SER A 46 -2.36 -15.72 -20.43
C SER A 46 -3.55 -15.48 -19.50
N TYR A 47 -4.36 -16.52 -19.29
CA TYR A 47 -5.51 -16.50 -18.40
C TYR A 47 -5.13 -15.95 -17.02
N ALA A 48 -4.00 -16.42 -16.47
CA ALA A 48 -3.48 -15.94 -15.19
C ALA A 48 -3.14 -14.44 -15.21
N ASN A 49 -2.61 -13.91 -16.31
CA ASN A 49 -2.32 -12.48 -16.43
C ASN A 49 -3.60 -11.64 -16.55
N LEU A 50 -4.61 -12.11 -17.28
CA LEU A 50 -5.91 -11.44 -17.33
C LEU A 50 -6.60 -11.42 -15.96
N CYS A 51 -6.53 -12.51 -15.20
CA CYS A 51 -6.98 -12.52 -13.80
C CYS A 51 -6.21 -11.50 -12.94
N ASN A 52 -4.91 -11.30 -13.19
CA ASN A 52 -4.13 -10.25 -12.52
C ASN A 52 -4.54 -8.85 -12.97
N PHE A 53 -4.88 -8.62 -14.26
CA PHE A 53 -5.36 -7.33 -14.76
C PHE A 53 -6.71 -6.96 -14.15
N ARG A 54 -7.62 -7.93 -14.06
CA ARG A 54 -8.89 -7.80 -13.37
C ARG A 54 -8.71 -7.42 -11.89
N GLN A 55 -7.84 -8.14 -11.19
CA GLN A 55 -7.49 -7.82 -9.79
C GLN A 55 -6.86 -6.44 -9.68
N PHE A 56 -5.98 -6.07 -10.61
CA PHE A 56 -5.36 -4.75 -10.66
C PHE A 56 -6.42 -3.66 -10.71
N TYR A 57 -7.36 -3.75 -11.64
CA TYR A 57 -8.47 -2.81 -11.72
C TYR A 57 -9.22 -2.70 -10.39
N LEU A 58 -9.80 -3.82 -9.91
CA LEU A 58 -10.60 -3.85 -8.68
C LEU A 58 -9.85 -3.32 -7.46
N LYS A 59 -8.55 -3.60 -7.34
CA LYS A 59 -7.73 -3.20 -6.19
C LYS A 59 -7.55 -1.69 -6.11
N PHE A 60 -7.34 -1.02 -7.24
CA PHE A 60 -7.05 0.42 -7.24
C PHE A 60 -8.22 1.30 -7.69
N THR A 61 -9.39 0.75 -8.06
CA THR A 61 -10.56 1.56 -8.49
C THR A 61 -10.97 2.56 -7.41
N ASN A 62 -10.93 2.14 -6.14
CA ASN A 62 -11.26 3.01 -5.01
C ASN A 62 -10.07 3.84 -4.51
N GLN A 63 -8.92 3.77 -5.20
CA GLN A 63 -7.63 4.29 -4.72
C GLN A 63 -6.91 5.06 -5.83
N GLU A 64 -7.55 6.08 -6.42
CA GLU A 64 -6.99 6.87 -7.53
C GLU A 64 -5.56 7.38 -7.26
N LYS A 65 -5.26 7.79 -6.02
CA LYS A 65 -3.91 8.19 -5.61
C LYS A 65 -2.89 7.07 -5.79
N LEU A 66 -3.26 5.84 -5.42
CA LEU A 66 -2.38 4.69 -5.53
C LEU A 66 -2.19 4.22 -6.97
N TYR A 67 -3.19 4.36 -7.84
CA TYR A 67 -3.00 4.15 -9.27
C TYR A 67 -1.91 5.08 -9.83
N THR A 68 -1.96 6.36 -9.45
CA THR A 68 -0.95 7.35 -9.86
C THR A 68 0.45 7.03 -9.37
N LEU A 69 0.58 6.45 -8.17
CA LEU A 69 1.87 6.00 -7.64
C LEU A 69 2.37 4.72 -8.35
N CYS A 70 1.46 3.79 -8.63
CA CYS A 70 1.75 2.51 -9.23
C CYS A 70 2.13 2.59 -10.71
N ARG A 71 1.64 3.59 -11.45
CA ARG A 71 1.88 3.71 -12.91
C ARG A 71 3.35 3.83 -13.30
N GLU A 72 4.18 4.29 -12.39
CA GLU A 72 5.63 4.45 -12.60
C GLU A 72 6.42 3.18 -12.27
N LEU A 73 5.78 2.22 -11.61
CA LEU A 73 6.39 0.93 -11.30
C LEU A 73 6.10 -0.08 -12.43
N SER A 74 7.05 -0.98 -12.66
CA SER A 74 6.85 -2.05 -13.64
C SER A 74 5.77 -3.03 -13.18
N TRP A 75 5.16 -3.75 -14.12
CA TRP A 75 4.12 -4.74 -13.82
C TRP A 75 4.56 -5.81 -12.81
N SER A 76 5.83 -6.20 -12.83
CA SER A 76 6.38 -7.15 -11.85
C SER A 76 6.35 -6.62 -10.42
N HIS A 77 6.59 -5.32 -10.21
CA HIS A 77 6.41 -4.70 -8.89
C HIS A 77 4.94 -4.73 -8.48
N LEU A 78 4.04 -4.35 -9.40
CA LEU A 78 2.60 -4.31 -9.15
C LEU A 78 2.05 -5.69 -8.75
N ARG A 79 2.53 -6.77 -9.38
CA ARG A 79 2.15 -8.14 -8.98
C ARG A 79 2.55 -8.50 -7.55
N LEU A 80 3.63 -7.92 -7.01
CA LEU A 80 3.98 -8.10 -5.59
C LEU A 80 3.07 -7.26 -4.71
N ILE A 81 2.89 -5.99 -5.08
CA ILE A 81 2.11 -5.00 -4.34
C ILE A 81 0.64 -5.44 -4.20
N MET A 82 0.00 -5.90 -5.28
CA MET A 82 -1.41 -6.32 -5.27
C MET A 82 -1.75 -7.40 -4.23
N ARG A 83 -0.76 -8.20 -3.80
CA ARG A 83 -0.95 -9.25 -2.79
C ARG A 83 -1.06 -8.71 -1.37
N ILE A 84 -0.74 -7.44 -1.15
CA ILE A 84 -0.77 -6.81 0.16
C ILE A 84 -2.20 -6.33 0.45
N SER A 85 -2.74 -6.75 1.59
CA SER A 85 -4.12 -6.42 1.99
C SER A 85 -4.25 -5.02 2.59
N GLN A 86 -3.27 -4.58 3.38
CA GLN A 86 -3.31 -3.31 4.09
C GLN A 86 -2.98 -2.14 3.17
N ILE A 87 -3.92 -1.18 3.04
CA ILE A 87 -3.80 0.00 2.17
C ILE A 87 -2.56 0.84 2.51
N GLN A 88 -2.32 1.08 3.80
CA GLN A 88 -1.19 1.90 4.25
C GLN A 88 0.15 1.25 3.89
N ALA A 89 0.23 -0.08 3.96
CA ALA A 89 1.41 -0.83 3.54
C ALA A 89 1.59 -0.74 2.02
N LEU A 90 0.52 -0.84 1.22
CA LEU A 90 0.58 -0.62 -0.24
C LEU A 90 1.19 0.75 -0.56
N GLU A 91 0.68 1.80 0.06
CA GLU A 91 1.16 3.17 -0.15
C GLU A 91 2.64 3.32 0.21
N TYR A 92 3.04 2.80 1.36
CA TYR A 92 4.44 2.79 1.78
C TYR A 92 5.33 2.08 0.76
N TYR A 93 5.01 0.84 0.39
CA TYR A 93 5.84 0.07 -0.55
C TYR A 93 5.88 0.69 -1.95
N CYS A 94 4.79 1.29 -2.42
CA CYS A 94 4.77 2.03 -3.68
C CYS A 94 5.70 3.24 -3.66
N ASN A 95 5.61 4.06 -2.60
CA ASN A 95 6.42 5.26 -2.47
C ASN A 95 7.91 4.94 -2.32
N GLU A 96 8.26 4.02 -1.44
CA GLU A 96 9.66 3.66 -1.20
C GLU A 96 10.29 3.01 -2.44
N ALA A 97 9.56 2.11 -3.11
CA ALA A 97 10.07 1.47 -4.32
C ALA A 97 10.34 2.48 -5.44
N ARG A 98 9.51 3.53 -5.55
CA ARG A 98 9.71 4.63 -6.48
C ARG A 98 10.87 5.51 -6.06
N ASN A 99 10.87 6.01 -4.83
CA ASN A 99 11.82 7.00 -4.33
C ASN A 99 13.26 6.44 -4.30
N GLU A 100 13.41 5.18 -3.89
CA GLU A 100 14.72 4.53 -3.79
C GLU A 100 15.05 3.68 -5.03
N ASN A 101 14.21 3.71 -6.08
CA ASN A 101 14.36 2.91 -7.30
C ASN A 101 14.59 1.43 -7.02
N TRP A 102 13.81 0.84 -6.11
CA TRP A 102 13.94 -0.57 -5.79
C TRP A 102 13.69 -1.44 -7.02
N THR A 103 14.57 -2.41 -7.21
CA THR A 103 14.30 -3.54 -8.09
C THR A 103 13.18 -4.41 -7.52
N VAL A 104 12.57 -5.24 -8.37
CA VAL A 104 11.52 -6.19 -7.98
C VAL A 104 12.00 -7.08 -6.82
N ARG A 105 13.28 -7.47 -6.84
CA ARG A 105 13.90 -8.30 -5.79
C ARG A 105 14.07 -7.55 -4.46
N GLN A 106 14.43 -6.28 -4.50
CA GLN A 106 14.52 -5.44 -3.30
C GLN A 106 13.14 -5.23 -2.69
N LEU A 107 12.13 -4.90 -3.51
CA LEU A 107 10.75 -4.80 -3.06
C LEU A 107 10.28 -6.11 -2.41
N GLU A 108 10.50 -7.26 -3.06
CA GLU A 108 10.13 -8.56 -2.51
C GLU A 108 10.81 -8.82 -1.15
N ARG A 109 12.10 -8.52 -1.03
CA ARG A 109 12.85 -8.65 0.23
C ARG A 109 12.28 -7.74 1.32
N ASN A 110 11.92 -6.50 0.99
CA ASN A 110 11.36 -5.54 1.95
C ASN A 110 9.96 -5.93 2.41
N ILE A 111 9.14 -6.48 1.50
CA ILE A 111 7.84 -7.09 1.85
C ILE A 111 8.05 -8.28 2.79
N LYS A 112 8.94 -9.23 2.44
CA LYS A 112 9.21 -10.43 3.26
C LYS A 112 9.76 -10.09 4.64
N SER A 113 10.60 -9.07 4.74
CA SER A 113 11.15 -8.60 6.02
C SER A 113 10.23 -7.68 6.81
N GLN A 114 8.98 -7.50 6.35
CA GLN A 114 7.95 -6.69 7.01
C GLN A 114 8.48 -5.29 7.37
N SER A 115 9.20 -4.65 6.43
CA SER A 115 9.85 -3.36 6.68
C SER A 115 8.85 -2.29 7.14
N TYR A 116 7.63 -2.31 6.60
CA TYR A 116 6.55 -1.43 7.02
C TYR A 116 6.16 -1.63 8.50
N GLN A 117 5.98 -2.87 8.93
CA GLN A 117 5.66 -3.18 10.33
C GLN A 117 6.81 -2.78 11.26
N ARG A 118 8.06 -2.99 10.84
CA ARG A 118 9.23 -2.55 11.61
C ARG A 118 9.30 -1.03 11.75
N LEU A 119 8.94 -0.27 10.71
CA LEU A 119 8.82 1.18 10.78
C LEU A 119 7.76 1.61 11.80
N LEU A 120 6.57 1.02 11.75
CA LEU A 120 5.50 1.30 12.71
C LEU A 120 5.92 1.00 14.15
N SER A 121 6.53 -0.15 14.39
CA SER A 121 7.04 -0.53 15.72
C SER A 121 8.08 0.48 16.21
N SER A 122 9.04 0.88 15.37
CA SER A 122 10.06 1.88 15.73
C SER A 122 9.44 3.24 16.04
N GLN A 123 8.50 3.70 15.22
CA GLN A 123 7.82 4.98 15.41
C GLN A 123 6.98 5.00 16.69
N SER A 124 6.28 3.90 16.98
CA SER A 124 5.54 3.75 18.23
C SER A 124 6.46 3.81 19.46
N GLN A 125 7.63 3.16 19.40
CA GLN A 125 8.59 3.21 20.51
C GLN A 125 9.11 4.64 20.70
N ASN A 126 9.54 5.32 19.64
CA ASN A 126 10.02 6.70 19.72
C ASN A 126 8.96 7.67 20.28
N ASN A 127 7.70 7.54 19.87
CA ASN A 127 6.62 8.36 20.39
C ASN A 127 6.39 8.14 21.89
N ASN A 128 6.46 6.89 22.36
CA ASN A 128 6.36 6.58 23.78
C ASN A 128 7.52 7.19 24.57
N THR A 129 8.76 7.07 24.09
CA THR A 129 9.93 7.65 24.77
C THR A 129 9.85 9.18 24.83
N ALA A 130 9.40 9.82 23.75
CA ALA A 130 9.21 11.27 23.70
C ALA A 130 8.12 11.74 24.67
N ALA A 131 6.98 11.05 24.72
CA ALA A 131 5.90 11.35 25.66
C ALA A 131 6.36 11.19 27.12
N GLN A 132 7.13 10.14 27.40
CA GLN A 132 7.67 9.87 28.74
C GLN A 132 8.66 10.94 29.19
N TYR A 133 9.53 11.42 28.28
CA TYR A 133 10.45 12.53 28.54
C TYR A 133 9.71 13.86 28.81
N LEU A 134 8.67 14.17 28.03
CA LEU A 134 7.86 15.37 28.23
C LEU A 134 7.15 15.36 29.60
N ALA A 135 6.57 14.22 29.98
CA ALA A 135 5.93 14.05 31.28
C ALA A 135 6.91 14.23 32.46
N LEU A 136 8.15 13.73 32.33
CA LEU A 136 9.19 13.94 33.34
C LEU A 136 9.58 15.43 33.45
N LYS A 137 9.71 16.14 32.32
CA LYS A 137 9.98 17.57 32.31
C LYS A 137 8.87 18.40 32.94
N GLU A 138 7.61 18.08 32.67
CA GLU A 138 6.47 18.74 33.32
C GLU A 138 6.49 18.54 34.83
N PHE A 139 6.78 17.31 35.29
CA PHE A 139 6.88 17.01 36.71
C PHE A 139 8.04 17.75 37.40
N GLU A 140 9.21 17.83 36.78
CA GLU A 140 10.35 18.60 37.29
C GLU A 140 10.05 20.11 37.35
N ASN A 141 9.35 20.63 36.34
CA ASN A 141 8.92 22.03 36.32
C ASN A 141 7.92 22.32 37.47
N LEU A 142 6.94 21.44 37.67
CA LEU A 142 5.97 21.55 38.77
C LEU A 142 6.66 21.52 40.15
N LYS A 143 7.62 20.61 40.36
CA LYS A 143 8.44 20.60 41.60
C LYS A 143 9.18 21.92 41.81
N SER A 144 9.77 22.48 40.75
CA SER A 144 10.51 23.73 40.82
C SER A 144 9.63 24.92 41.20
N GLN A 145 8.40 24.97 40.68
CA GLN A 145 7.42 26.03 41.01
C GLN A 145 6.89 25.92 42.43
N ILE A 146 6.64 24.70 42.93
CA ILE A 146 6.21 24.48 44.32
C ILE A 146 7.32 24.90 45.29
N VAL A 147 8.58 24.54 44.99
CA VAL A 147 9.72 24.93 45.83
C VAL A 147 9.92 26.45 45.85
N THR A 148 9.81 27.16 44.72
CA THR A 148 9.97 28.63 44.70
C THR A 148 8.80 29.36 45.36
N SER A 149 7.59 28.81 45.32
CA SER A 149 6.42 29.40 46.00
C SER A 149 6.42 29.21 47.53
N SER A 150 7.13 28.22 48.05
CA SER A 150 7.21 27.87 49.48
C SER A 150 8.18 28.75 50.31
N TRP A 151 9.10 29.47 49.67
CA TRP A 151 10.13 30.29 50.34
C TRP A 151 9.94 31.82 50.18
N GLY A 152 8.77 32.27 49.74
CA GLY A 152 8.47 33.70 49.49
C GLY A 152 7.92 34.50 50.68
N GLY A 153 7.76 33.91 51.87
CA GLY A 153 7.05 34.53 52.98
C GLY A 153 7.83 34.58 54.29
N ARG A 154 8.83 35.46 54.39
CA ARG A 154 9.33 36.03 55.67
C ARG A 154 10.40 37.11 55.44
N TYR A 155 9.99 38.29 54.99
CA TYR A 155 10.74 39.53 55.19
C TYR A 155 9.76 40.71 55.24
N VAL A 156 9.15 40.94 56.40
CA VAL A 156 8.79 42.28 56.92
C VAL A 156 8.92 42.21 58.44
#